data_AF-A0A521ZT48-F1
#
_entry.id   AF-A0A521ZT48-F1
#
_cell.length_a   1.000
_cell.length_b   1.000
_cell.length_c   1.000
_cell.angle_alpha   90.00
_cell.angle_beta   90.00
_cell.angle_gamma   90.00
#
_symmetry.space_group_name_H-M   'P 1'
#
loop_
_entity.id
_entity.type
_entity.pdbx_description
1 polymer ?
#
loop_
_entity_poly.entity_id
_entity_poly.type
_entity_poly.pdbx_seq_one_letter_code
_entity_poly.pdbx_strand_id
1 'polypeptide(L)'
;MPNFENPSINKIFENRKDFIPEVGKQLEKEANVEVEINGEKLNVDYRVISVESQENKDGDAVVLLPGFGSGWEGISELGFSLACEGRKVIMPSLPGYGNSDNPS
;
A
#
# COMPACT_ATOMS: atom_id res chain seq x y z
N MET A 1 30.18 -10.24 -5.05
CA MET A 1 28.80 -10.29 -4.52
C MET A 1 28.71 -9.23 -3.43
N PRO A 2 27.71 -8.35 -3.44
CA PRO A 2 27.50 -7.42 -2.33
C PRO A 2 27.18 -8.23 -1.07
N ASN A 3 27.81 -7.85 0.05
CA ASN A 3 27.59 -8.46 1.35
C ASN A 3 26.34 -7.80 1.94
N PHE A 4 25.17 -8.40 1.75
CA PHE A 4 23.96 -7.93 2.43
C PHE A 4 24.04 -8.43 3.87
N GLU A 5 24.45 -7.56 4.79
CA GLU A 5 24.26 -7.82 6.21
C GLU A 5 22.76 -7.97 6.46
N ASN A 6 22.29 -9.21 6.70
CA ASN A 6 20.91 -9.44 7.08
C ASN A 6 20.69 -8.81 8.46
N PRO A 7 19.89 -7.73 8.57
CA PRO A 7 19.54 -7.19 9.87
C PRO A 7 18.84 -8.29 10.67
N SER A 8 19.13 -8.39 11.98
CA SER A 8 18.39 -9.33 12.82
C SER A 8 16.90 -9.00 12.72
N ILE A 9 16.06 -10.04 12.66
CA ILE A 9 14.60 -9.90 12.55
C ILE A 9 14.06 -8.90 13.58
N ASN A 10 14.63 -8.87 14.79
CA ASN A 10 14.25 -7.93 15.85
C ASN A 10 14.51 -6.46 15.48
N LYS A 11 15.62 -6.12 14.83
CA LYS A 11 15.90 -4.74 14.38
C LYS A 11 14.92 -4.28 13.31
N ILE A 12 14.44 -5.19 12.45
CA ILE A 12 13.43 -4.89 11.44
C ILE A 12 12.12 -4.46 12.12
N PHE A 13 11.69 -5.19 13.15
CA PHE A 13 10.46 -4.87 13.88
C PHE A 13 10.56 -3.65 14.81
N GLU A 14 11.74 -3.38 15.39
CA GLU A 14 11.95 -2.21 16.24
C GLU A 14 11.79 -0.90 15.44
N ASN A 15 12.41 -0.82 14.25
CA ASN A 15 12.31 0.36 13.40
C ASN A 15 10.89 0.61 12.85
N ARG A 16 10.06 -0.44 12.71
CA ARG A 16 8.67 -0.29 12.22
C ARG A 16 7.80 0.54 13.16
N LYS A 17 8.02 0.46 14.49
CA LYS A 17 7.17 1.14 15.48
C LYS A 17 7.17 2.66 15.31
N ASP A 18 8.30 3.22 14.89
CA ASP A 18 8.47 4.66 14.71
C ASP A 18 7.63 5.20 13.54
N PHE A 19 7.30 4.34 12.57
CA PHE A 19 6.56 4.71 11.36
C PHE A 19 5.06 4.41 11.43
N ILE A 20 4.59 3.67 12.45
CA ILE A 20 3.16 3.37 12.63
C ILE A 20 2.29 4.63 12.64
N PRO A 21 2.62 5.71 13.38
CA PRO A 21 1.78 6.90 13.41
C PRO A 21 1.73 7.64 12.06
N GLU A 22 2.83 7.65 11.31
CA GLU A 22 2.92 8.30 10.00
C GLU A 22 2.11 7.53 8.96
N VAL A 23 2.35 6.23 8.81
CA VAL A 23 1.66 5.40 7.82
C VAL A 23 0.18 5.20 8.20
N GLY A 24 -0.13 5.07 9.49
CA GLY A 24 -1.50 4.97 9.98
C GLY A 24 -2.38 6.14 9.51
N LYS A 25 -1.89 7.38 9.61
CA LYS A 25 -2.60 8.57 9.10
C LYS A 25 -2.80 8.54 7.58
N GLN A 26 -1.85 7.97 6.83
CA GLN A 26 -1.98 7.84 5.38
C GLN A 26 -3.04 6.80 5.00
N LEU A 27 -3.17 5.71 5.77
CA LEU A 27 -4.21 4.69 5.58
C LEU A 27 -5.62 5.20 5.92
N GLU A 28 -5.74 6.13 6.86
CA GLU A 28 -7.01 6.80 7.21
C GLU A 28 -7.46 7.79 6.12
N LYS A 29 -6.55 8.26 5.26
CA LYS A 29 -6.88 9.20 4.20
C LYS A 29 -7.59 8.48 3.05
N GLU A 30 -8.88 8.71 2.95
CA GLU A 30 -9.68 8.25 1.81
C GLU A 30 -9.11 8.80 0.49
N ALA A 31 -8.95 7.93 -0.49
CA ALA A 31 -8.60 8.29 -1.84
C ALA A 31 -9.38 7.42 -2.82
N ASN A 32 -10.02 8.08 -3.79
CA ASN A 32 -10.80 7.45 -4.83
C ASN A 32 -10.35 7.97 -6.20
N VAL A 33 -10.46 7.13 -7.22
CA VAL A 33 -10.22 7.50 -8.61
C VAL A 33 -11.37 7.00 -9.48
N GLU A 34 -11.89 7.84 -10.36
CA GLU A 34 -12.87 7.43 -11.37
C GLU A 34 -12.11 6.76 -12.53
N VAL A 35 -12.54 5.55 -12.89
CA VAL A 35 -12.04 4.80 -14.04
C VAL A 35 -13.21 4.39 -14.94
N GLU A 36 -12.99 4.41 -16.25
CA GLU A 36 -13.98 3.92 -17.22
C GLU A 36 -13.62 2.50 -17.64
N ILE A 37 -14.51 1.54 -17.36
CA ILE A 37 -14.35 0.12 -17.70
C ILE A 37 -15.59 -0.30 -18.48
N ASN A 38 -15.41 -0.74 -19.74
CA ASN A 38 -16.51 -1.16 -20.62
C ASN A 38 -17.65 -0.13 -20.78
N GLY A 39 -17.34 1.17 -20.72
CA GLY A 39 -18.31 2.27 -20.84
C GLY A 39 -19.05 2.59 -19.54
N GLU A 40 -18.73 1.89 -18.44
CA GLU A 40 -19.19 2.21 -17.09
C GLU A 40 -18.12 3.01 -16.35
N LYS A 41 -18.53 4.09 -15.66
CA LYS A 41 -17.66 4.87 -14.78
C LYS A 41 -17.74 4.30 -13.37
N LEU A 42 -16.60 3.84 -12.85
CA LEU A 42 -16.49 3.20 -11.55
C LEU A 42 -15.52 3.99 -10.67
N ASN A 43 -15.91 4.24 -9.43
CA ASN A 43 -15.01 4.75 -8.40
C ASN A 43 -14.22 3.59 -7.80
N VAL A 44 -12.91 3.72 -7.82
CA VAL A 44 -11.96 2.77 -7.24
C VAL A 44 -11.33 3.40 -6.00
N ASP A 45 -11.56 2.76 -4.86
CA ASP A 45 -10.95 3.09 -3.57
C ASP A 45 -9.52 2.56 -3.53
N TYR A 46 -8.57 3.38 -3.09
CA TYR A 46 -7.18 2.97 -2.99
C TYR A 46 -6.45 3.68 -1.86
N ARG A 47 -5.32 3.11 -1.43
CA ARG A 47 -4.38 3.78 -0.52
C ARG A 47 -3.01 3.90 -1.16
N VAL A 48 -2.35 5.02 -0.85
CA VAL A 48 -0.94 5.23 -1.19
C VAL A 48 -0.22 5.51 0.11
N ILE A 49 0.79 4.71 0.40
CA ILE A 49 1.60 4.87 1.60
C ILE A 49 3.08 4.88 1.27
N SER A 50 3.83 5.69 2.02
CA SER A 50 5.29 5.78 1.95
C SER A 50 5.81 6.38 3.25
N VAL A 51 7.06 6.10 3.58
CA VAL A 51 7.78 6.80 4.65
C VAL A 51 8.71 7.82 3.99
N GLU A 52 8.41 9.11 4.08
CA GLU A 52 9.14 10.16 3.34
C GLU A 52 10.63 10.16 3.68
N SER A 53 10.97 9.93 4.95
CA SER A 53 12.35 9.85 5.43
C SER A 53 13.16 8.69 4.83
N GLN A 54 12.48 7.71 4.24
CA GLN A 54 13.07 6.53 3.62
C GLN A 54 12.73 6.41 2.13
N GLU A 55 12.07 7.42 1.54
CA GLU A 55 11.64 7.35 0.16
C GLU A 55 12.87 7.26 -0.75
N ASN A 56 13.08 6.08 -1.30
CA ASN A 56 14.17 5.87 -2.23
C ASN A 56 13.74 6.45 -3.57
N LYS A 57 14.35 7.56 -3.99
CA LYS A 57 14.00 8.24 -5.26
C LYS A 57 14.19 7.34 -6.49
N ASP A 58 15.04 6.34 -6.37
CA ASP A 58 15.27 5.29 -7.38
C ASP A 58 14.48 4.00 -7.10
N GLY A 59 13.71 3.96 -6.01
CA GLY A 59 12.86 2.83 -5.64
C GLY A 59 11.55 2.85 -6.41
N ASP A 60 11.35 1.84 -7.27
CA ASP A 60 10.11 1.68 -8.02
C ASP A 60 8.89 1.60 -7.10
N ALA A 61 7.81 2.25 -7.51
CA ALA A 61 6.52 2.13 -6.85
C ALA A 61 6.02 0.68 -6.94
N VAL A 62 5.49 0.15 -5.83
CA VAL A 62 4.89 -1.19 -5.77
C VAL A 62 3.37 -1.06 -5.79
N VAL A 63 2.74 -1.77 -6.71
CA VAL A 63 1.28 -1.96 -6.72
C VAL A 63 0.96 -3.33 -6.12
N LEU A 64 0.23 -3.36 -5.02
CA LEU A 64 -0.24 -4.59 -4.39
C LEU A 64 -1.71 -4.78 -4.71
N LEU A 65 -2.04 -5.89 -5.38
CA LEU A 65 -3.41 -6.23 -5.73
C LEU A 65 -3.97 -7.25 -4.71
N PRO A 66 -5.07 -6.94 -4.00
CA PRO A 66 -5.67 -7.88 -3.08
C PRO A 66 -6.29 -9.06 -3.83
N GLY A 67 -6.29 -10.23 -3.18
CA GLY A 67 -6.94 -11.43 -3.68
C GLY A 67 -8.46 -11.41 -3.53
N PHE A 68 -9.11 -12.50 -3.94
CA PHE A 68 -10.56 -12.65 -3.86
C PHE A 68 -11.10 -12.43 -2.44
N GLY A 69 -12.15 -11.61 -2.31
CA GLY A 69 -12.88 -11.39 -1.06
C GLY A 69 -12.33 -10.27 -0.17
N SER A 70 -11.42 -9.43 -0.68
CA SER A 70 -10.85 -8.32 0.10
C SER A 70 -10.58 -7.05 -0.70
N GLY A 71 -10.70 -5.90 -0.05
CA GLY A 71 -10.19 -4.61 -0.52
C GLY A 71 -8.72 -4.39 -0.12
N TRP A 72 -8.24 -3.15 -0.22
CA TRP A 72 -6.87 -2.81 0.18
C TRP A 72 -6.57 -3.14 1.66
N GLU A 73 -7.59 -3.16 2.52
CA GLU A 73 -7.44 -3.43 3.95
C GLU A 73 -6.80 -4.81 4.20
N GLY A 74 -7.15 -5.82 3.40
CA GLY A 74 -6.64 -7.18 3.58
C GLY A 74 -5.15 -7.37 3.26
N ILE A 75 -4.53 -6.39 2.60
CA ILE A 75 -3.10 -6.40 2.23
C ILE A 75 -2.33 -5.25 2.89
N SER A 76 -2.98 -4.48 3.76
CA SER A 76 -2.42 -3.27 4.39
C SER A 76 -1.16 -3.54 5.23
N GLU A 77 -1.07 -4.69 5.91
CA GLU A 77 0.10 -5.06 6.71
C GLU A 77 1.34 -5.32 5.85
N LEU A 78 1.17 -5.98 4.70
CA LEU A 78 2.24 -6.18 3.72
C LEU A 78 2.65 -4.84 3.12
N GLY A 79 1.68 -3.99 2.77
CA GLY A 79 1.96 -2.64 2.27
C GLY A 79 2.76 -1.81 3.27
N PHE A 80 2.39 -1.86 4.56
CA PHE A 80 3.13 -1.20 5.62
C PHE A 80 4.57 -1.71 5.73
N SER A 81 4.76 -3.04 5.66
CA SER A 81 6.11 -3.64 5.66
C SER A 81 6.98 -3.09 4.53
N LEU A 82 6.45 -3.05 3.31
CA LEU A 82 7.18 -2.53 2.15
C LEU A 82 7.42 -1.01 2.22
N ALA A 83 6.49 -0.25 2.79
CA ALA A 83 6.66 1.18 3.01
C ALA A 83 7.80 1.47 4.02
N CYS A 84 7.91 0.66 5.08
CA CYS A 84 9.03 0.73 6.02
C CYS A 84 10.38 0.33 5.42
N GLU A 85 10.40 -0.38 4.28
CA GLU A 85 11.61 -0.63 3.50
C GLU A 85 11.95 0.51 2.52
N GLY A 86 11.24 1.64 2.60
CA GLY A 86 11.49 2.83 1.79
C GLY A 86 10.79 2.83 0.42
N ARG A 87 9.82 1.94 0.21
CA ARG A 87 9.05 1.87 -1.04
C ARG A 87 7.80 2.73 -0.96
N LYS A 88 7.41 3.28 -2.10
CA LYS A 88 6.06 3.83 -2.29
C LYS A 88 5.12 2.69 -2.66
N VAL A 89 4.06 2.49 -1.89
CA VAL A 89 3.13 1.38 -2.07
C VAL A 89 1.74 1.91 -2.42
N ILE A 90 1.14 1.33 -3.45
CA ILE A 90 -0.21 1.62 -3.92
C ILE A 90 -1.04 0.35 -3.75
N MET A 91 -2.17 0.47 -3.06
CA MET A 91 -3.06 -0.65 -2.73
C MET A 91 -4.49 -0.28 -3.16
N PRO A 92 -4.92 -0.63 -4.38
CA PRO A 92 -6.30 -0.45 -4.80
C PRO A 92 -7.19 -1.59 -4.30
N SER A 93 -8.44 -1.25 -3.97
CA SER A 93 -9.54 -2.20 -3.93
C SER A 93 -10.03 -2.41 -5.37
N LEU A 94 -10.08 -3.65 -5.84
CA LEU A 94 -10.60 -3.91 -7.19
C LEU A 94 -12.11 -3.61 -7.26
N PRO A 95 -12.68 -3.25 -8.43
CA PRO A 95 -14.13 -3.10 -8.59
C PRO A 95 -14.89 -4.32 -8.04
N GLY A 96 -15.94 -4.05 -7.26
CA GLY A 96 -16.70 -5.06 -6.53
C GLY A 96 -16.13 -5.47 -5.17
N TYR A 97 -15.04 -4.84 -4.70
CA TYR A 97 -14.42 -5.11 -3.40
C TYR A 97 -14.14 -3.82 -2.60
N GLY A 98 -14.01 -3.99 -1.28
CA GLY A 98 -13.77 -2.88 -0.36
C GLY A 98 -14.86 -1.81 -0.49
N ASN A 99 -14.43 -0.55 -0.61
CA ASN A 99 -15.32 0.59 -0.87
C ASN A 99 -15.35 1.02 -2.34
N SER A 100 -14.87 0.17 -3.27
CA SER A 100 -14.99 0.45 -4.71
C SER A 100 -16.39 0.12 -5.22
N ASP A 101 -16.79 0.80 -6.29
CA ASP A 101 -18.06 0.53 -6.95
C ASP A 101 -18.15 -0.93 -7.44
N ASN A 102 -19.37 -1.49 -7.36
CA ASN A 102 -19.66 -2.80 -7.94
C ASN A 102 -19.98 -2.61 -9.43
N PRO A 103 -19.30 -3.31 -10.34
CA PRO A 103 -19.63 -3.26 -11.75
C PRO A 103 -21.02 -3.86 -12.02
N SER A 104 -21.69 -3.33 -13.05
CA SER A 104 -23.04 -3.71 -13.50
C SER A 104 -23.11 -5.04 -14.25
#